data_AF-A0A973SAN5-F1
#
_entry.id   AF-A0A973SAN5-F1
#
_cell.length_a   1.000
_cell.length_b   1.000
_cell.length_c   1.000
_cell.angle_alpha   90.00
_cell.angle_beta   90.00
_cell.angle_gamma   90.00
#
_symmetry.space_group_name_H-M   'P 1'
#
loop_
_entity.id
_entity.type
_entity.pdbx_description
1 polymer ?
#
loop_
_entity_poly.entity_id
_entity_poly.type
_entity_poly.pdbx_seq_one_letter_code
_entity_poly.pdbx_strand_id
1 'polypeptide(L)'
;MDPSHLSHLSHLSHLGTPTRPITRIHGGFANRTYRLDTAQGSFAVKGLNLLDRPAPYRMTDVFRLEQAAFAAGIPMPEPISATHNTLVHRWVNGEKLPEAPVSPTYAFEIGEILARIHTLNVPWP
;
A
#
# COMPACT_ATOMS: atom_id res chain seq x y z
N MET A 1 -18.45 -17.45 8.30
CA MET A 1 -17.23 -16.64 8.14
C MET A 1 -16.32 -16.97 9.30
N ASP A 2 -15.05 -17.33 9.06
CA ASP A 2 -14.12 -17.61 10.16
C ASP A 2 -13.62 -16.27 10.76
N PRO A 3 -13.93 -15.97 12.03
CA PRO A 3 -13.49 -14.75 12.73
C PRO A 3 -11.97 -14.71 13.00
N SER A 4 -11.25 -15.81 12.80
CA SER A 4 -9.85 -15.99 13.19
C SER A 4 -8.83 -15.11 12.44
N HIS A 5 -9.18 -14.54 11.28
CA HIS A 5 -8.26 -13.68 10.50
C HIS A 5 -8.20 -12.21 10.97
N LEU A 6 -9.13 -11.77 11.83
CA LEU A 6 -9.13 -10.42 12.43
C LEU A 6 -8.49 -10.39 13.82
N SER A 7 -7.97 -11.52 14.32
CA SER A 7 -7.24 -11.62 15.59
C SER A 7 -5.98 -10.73 15.67
N HIS A 8 -5.55 -10.14 14.55
CA HIS A 8 -4.39 -9.25 14.45
C HIS A 8 -4.73 -7.74 14.44
N LEU A 9 -5.97 -7.35 14.74
CA LEU A 9 -6.38 -5.94 14.78
C LEU A 9 -5.70 -5.11 15.88
N SER A 10 -5.04 -5.73 16.88
CA SER A 10 -4.30 -4.99 17.92
C SER A 10 -3.24 -4.06 17.32
N HIS A 11 -2.54 -4.51 16.28
CA HIS A 11 -1.57 -3.69 15.57
C HIS A 11 -2.23 -2.48 14.89
N LEU A 12 -3.50 -2.54 14.49
CA LEU A 12 -4.19 -1.43 13.80
C LEU A 12 -4.85 -0.43 14.76
N SER A 13 -4.80 -0.66 16.07
CA SER A 13 -5.42 0.21 17.08
C SER A 13 -4.92 1.67 17.01
N HIS A 14 -3.66 1.87 16.61
CA HIS A 14 -3.08 3.21 16.40
C HIS A 14 -3.77 4.01 15.28
N LEU A 15 -4.52 3.35 14.40
CA LEU A 15 -5.31 3.99 13.33
C LEU A 15 -6.67 4.49 13.81
N GLY A 16 -7.06 4.16 15.05
CA GLY A 16 -8.34 4.51 15.65
C GLY A 16 -9.38 3.38 15.60
N THR A 17 -10.58 3.69 16.10
CA THR A 17 -11.71 2.73 16.12
C THR A 17 -12.43 2.72 14.77
N PRO A 18 -12.73 1.54 14.19
CA PRO A 18 -13.52 1.45 12.97
C PRO A 18 -14.89 2.13 13.14
N THR A 19 -15.23 3.07 12.26
CA THR A 19 -16.55 3.74 12.25
C THR A 19 -17.58 2.97 11.43
N ARG A 20 -17.13 1.98 10.65
CA ARG A 20 -17.97 1.06 9.87
C ARG A 20 -17.28 -0.30 9.71
N PRO A 21 -18.02 -1.33 9.28
CA PRO A 21 -17.43 -2.63 9.02
C PRO A 21 -16.28 -2.55 8.01
N ILE A 22 -15.15 -3.20 8.35
CA ILE A 22 -13.99 -3.31 7.48
C ILE A 22 -14.42 -4.05 6.20
N THR A 23 -14.19 -3.44 5.04
CA THR A 23 -14.70 -3.94 3.76
C THR A 23 -13.56 -4.52 2.91
N ARG A 24 -13.73 -5.72 2.39
CA ARG A 24 -12.76 -6.30 1.45
C ARG A 24 -12.84 -5.58 0.10
N ILE A 25 -11.69 -5.16 -0.41
CA ILE A 25 -11.55 -4.54 -1.73
C ILE A 25 -11.00 -5.59 -2.70
N HIS A 26 -11.75 -5.83 -3.78
CA HIS A 26 -11.43 -6.80 -4.82
C HIS A 26 -10.71 -6.13 -6.00
N GLY A 27 -9.94 -6.92 -6.76
CA GLY A 27 -9.25 -6.46 -7.98
C GLY A 27 -7.72 -6.50 -7.94
N GLY A 28 -7.12 -6.93 -6.82
CA GLY A 28 -5.68 -7.24 -6.76
C GLY A 28 -5.43 -8.74 -6.90
N PHE A 29 -4.42 -9.12 -7.69
CA PHE A 29 -4.07 -10.53 -7.93
C PHE A 29 -3.20 -11.15 -6.83
N ALA A 30 -2.36 -10.35 -6.17
CA ALA A 30 -1.35 -10.87 -5.25
C ALA A 30 -1.74 -10.75 -3.76
N ASN A 31 -2.45 -9.70 -3.35
CA ASN A 31 -2.69 -9.38 -1.94
C ASN A 31 -4.18 -9.24 -1.64
N ARG A 32 -4.56 -9.52 -0.39
CA ARG A 32 -5.91 -9.20 0.12
C ARG A 32 -5.91 -7.77 0.62
N THR A 33 -6.71 -6.91 0.01
CA THR A 33 -6.83 -5.50 0.43
C THR A 33 -8.16 -5.29 1.14
N TYR A 34 -8.13 -4.51 2.21
CA TYR A 34 -9.30 -4.11 3.00
C TYR A 34 -9.31 -2.60 3.15
N ARG A 35 -10.51 -2.03 3.21
CA ARG A 35 -10.72 -0.63 3.58
C ARG A 35 -11.13 -0.55 5.04
N LEU A 36 -10.43 0.28 5.79
CA LEU A 36 -10.69 0.62 7.18
C LEU A 36 -10.98 2.12 7.25
N ASP A 37 -12.11 2.50 7.84
CA ASP A 37 -12.47 3.90 8.06
C ASP A 37 -12.61 4.14 9.55
N THR A 38 -12.02 5.23 10.00
CA THR A 38 -11.95 5.63 11.41
C THR A 38 -12.21 7.14 11.51
N ALA A 39 -12.30 7.66 12.73
CA ALA A 39 -12.32 9.11 12.95
C ALA A 39 -11.03 9.82 12.50
N GLN A 40 -9.91 9.10 12.36
CA GLN A 40 -8.62 9.65 11.93
C GLN A 40 -8.41 9.59 10.41
N GLY A 41 -9.41 9.08 9.68
CA GLY A 41 -9.39 8.95 8.23
C GLY A 41 -9.60 7.51 7.76
N SER A 42 -9.40 7.34 6.45
CA SER A 42 -9.55 6.06 5.76
C SER A 42 -8.20 5.48 5.41
N PHE A 43 -8.10 4.16 5.45
CA PHE A 43 -6.86 3.40 5.24
C PHE A 43 -7.10 2.21 4.32
N ALA A 44 -6.11 1.91 3.50
CA ALA A 44 -5.99 0.65 2.78
C ALA A 44 -5.08 -0.29 3.59
N VAL A 45 -5.64 -1.42 4.04
CA VAL A 45 -4.91 -2.46 4.78
C VAL A 45 -4.68 -3.64 3.84
N LYS A 46 -3.43 -3.88 3.46
CA LYS A 46 -3.04 -4.97 2.56
C LYS A 46 -2.46 -6.12 3.37
N GLY A 47 -3.20 -7.22 3.47
CA GLY A 47 -2.69 -8.51 3.92
C GLY A 47 -1.89 -9.18 2.80
N LEU A 48 -0.63 -9.45 3.05
CA LEU A 48 0.29 -9.98 2.05
C LEU A 48 0.04 -11.47 1.83
N ASN A 49 0.15 -11.92 0.59
CA ASN A 49 0.32 -13.34 0.31
C ASN A 49 1.82 -13.67 0.29
N LEU A 50 2.31 -14.30 1.36
CA LEU A 50 3.72 -14.69 1.51
C LEU A 50 4.01 -16.09 0.97
N LEU A 51 2.99 -16.88 0.64
CA LEU A 51 3.15 -18.29 0.25
C LEU A 51 3.84 -18.48 -1.11
N ASP A 52 3.70 -17.50 -2.02
CA ASP A 52 4.24 -17.58 -3.39
C ASP A 52 5.57 -16.84 -3.56
N ARG A 53 6.23 -16.39 -2.48
CA ARG A 53 7.42 -15.51 -2.58
C ARG A 53 8.72 -16.26 -2.24
N PRO A 54 9.65 -16.41 -3.21
CA PRO A 54 10.96 -16.98 -2.95
C PRO A 54 11.84 -15.98 -2.19
N ALA A 55 12.64 -16.49 -1.24
CA ALA A 55 13.55 -15.75 -0.34
C ALA A 55 12.85 -14.97 0.81
N PRO A 56 13.55 -14.63 1.92
CA PRO A 56 12.94 -13.87 3.01
C PRO A 56 12.52 -12.49 2.48
N TYR A 57 11.21 -12.29 2.36
CA TYR A 57 10.64 -11.06 1.86
C TYR A 57 11.00 -9.91 2.81
N ARG A 58 11.87 -8.99 2.35
CA ARG A 58 12.39 -7.87 3.13
C ARG A 58 11.37 -6.73 3.20
N MET A 59 10.26 -6.94 3.89
CA MET A 59 9.18 -5.97 3.98
C MET A 59 9.64 -4.61 4.51
N THR A 60 10.51 -4.61 5.53
CA THR A 60 11.06 -3.39 6.10
C THR A 60 11.81 -2.56 5.06
N ASP A 61 12.50 -3.19 4.11
CA ASP A 61 13.20 -2.50 3.04
C ASP A 61 12.21 -1.90 2.03
N VAL A 62 11.16 -2.64 1.67
CA VAL A 62 10.08 -2.13 0.82
C VAL A 62 9.40 -0.90 1.45
N PHE A 63 9.07 -0.97 2.73
CA PHE A 63 8.43 0.14 3.43
C PHE A 63 9.35 1.36 3.57
N ARG A 64 10.67 1.17 3.70
CA ARG A 64 11.65 2.27 3.67
C ARG A 64 11.69 2.96 2.30
N LEU A 65 11.64 2.20 1.21
CA LEU A 65 11.54 2.76 -0.14
C LEU A 65 10.29 3.61 -0.31
N GLU A 66 9.14 3.09 0.10
CA GLU A 66 7.86 3.79 -0.02
C GLU A 66 7.87 5.11 0.77
N GLN A 67 8.40 5.12 1.99
CA GLN A 67 8.55 6.34 2.78
C GLN A 67 9.47 7.37 2.11
N ALA A 68 10.61 6.92 1.57
CA ALA A 68 11.54 7.81 0.86
C ALA A 68 10.90 8.39 -0.41
N ALA A 69 10.17 7.58 -1.18
CA ALA A 69 9.45 8.02 -2.37
C ALA A 69 8.36 9.04 -2.02
N PHE A 70 7.55 8.78 -0.99
CA PHE A 70 6.52 9.72 -0.54
C PHE A 70 7.14 11.04 -0.06
N ALA A 71 8.21 10.99 0.72
CA ALA A 71 8.93 12.18 1.18
C ALA A 71 9.55 12.99 0.03
N ALA A 72 9.92 12.34 -1.07
CA ALA A 72 10.40 12.98 -2.30
C ALA A 72 9.27 13.54 -3.20
N GLY A 73 8.01 13.50 -2.74
CA GLY A 73 6.86 14.02 -3.45
C GLY A 73 6.47 13.19 -4.68
N ILE A 74 6.74 11.88 -4.68
CA ILE A 74 6.17 10.98 -5.68
C ILE A 74 4.66 10.87 -5.44
N PRO A 75 3.80 11.03 -6.47
CA PRO A 75 2.37 10.85 -6.32
C PRO A 75 2.04 9.39 -5.96
N MET A 76 1.75 9.14 -4.68
CA MET A 76 1.38 7.84 -4.16
C MET A 76 0.59 7.99 -2.85
N PRO A 77 -0.19 6.97 -2.44
CA PRO A 77 -0.76 6.92 -1.10
C PRO A 77 0.33 6.99 -0.02
N GLU A 78 0.08 7.79 1.02
CA GLU A 78 0.97 7.91 2.18
C GLU A 78 1.20 6.53 2.84
N PRO A 79 2.45 6.07 2.97
CA PRO A 79 2.78 4.86 3.72
C PRO A 79 2.63 5.13 5.23
N ILE A 80 1.77 4.38 5.91
CA ILE A 80 1.43 4.61 7.33
C ILE A 80 2.19 3.65 8.23
N SER A 81 2.11 2.35 7.97
CA SER A 81 2.81 1.34 8.77
C SER A 81 2.99 0.03 8.02
N ALA A 82 3.97 -0.75 8.47
CA ALA A 82 4.27 -2.06 7.94
C ALA A 82 4.56 -3.06 9.08
N THR A 83 4.12 -4.29 8.89
CA THR A 83 4.51 -5.45 9.69
C THR A 83 4.97 -6.58 8.77
N HIS A 84 5.36 -7.72 9.34
CA HIS A 84 5.75 -8.89 8.58
C HIS A 84 4.68 -9.40 7.58
N ASN A 85 3.40 -9.13 7.80
CA ASN A 85 2.30 -9.64 6.97
C ASN A 85 1.30 -8.58 6.48
N THR A 86 1.50 -7.30 6.85
CA THR A 86 0.53 -6.22 6.57
C THR A 86 1.24 -4.95 6.15
N LEU A 87 0.73 -4.29 5.11
CA LEU A 87 1.03 -2.90 4.75
C LEU A 87 -0.21 -2.03 4.93
N VAL A 88 -0.01 -0.84 5.48
CA VAL A 88 -1.07 0.15 5.65
C VAL A 88 -0.70 1.42 4.92
N HIS A 89 -1.61 1.90 4.07
CA HIS A 89 -1.51 3.18 3.39
C HIS A 89 -2.72 4.05 3.71
N ARG A 90 -2.57 5.37 3.62
CA ARG A 90 -3.71 6.28 3.57
C ARG A 90 -4.60 5.92 2.39
N TRP A 91 -5.90 5.91 2.57
CA TRP A 91 -6.83 5.70 1.46
C TRP A 91 -6.81 6.90 0.52
N VAL A 92 -6.71 6.63 -0.78
CA VAL A 92 -6.84 7.62 -1.84
C VAL A 92 -7.96 7.16 -2.77
N ASN A 93 -8.82 8.09 -3.20
CA ASN A 93 -9.80 7.82 -4.24
C ASN A 93 -9.10 7.91 -5.60
N GLY A 94 -8.44 6.81 -5.98
CA GLY A 94 -7.80 6.68 -7.27
C GLY A 94 -8.78 6.25 -8.36
N GLU A 95 -8.51 6.68 -9.59
CA GLU A 95 -9.21 6.23 -10.78
C GLU A 95 -8.39 5.16 -11.51
N LYS A 96 -9.08 4.17 -12.09
CA LYS A 96 -8.42 3.20 -12.96
C LYS A 96 -8.19 3.85 -14.31
N LEU A 97 -6.94 3.84 -14.76
CA LEU A 97 -6.62 4.20 -16.13
C LEU A 97 -7.01 3.06 -17.09
N PRO A 98 -7.47 3.38 -18.30
CA PRO A 98 -7.68 2.37 -19.34
C PRO A 98 -6.35 1.71 -19.70
N GLU A 99 -6.38 0.40 -19.97
CA GLU A 99 -5.18 -0.38 -20.32
C GLU A 99 -4.58 0.07 -21.66
N ALA A 100 -5.43 0.46 -22.61
CA ALA A 100 -5.05 1.04 -23.89
C ALA A 100 -6.18 1.91 -24.46
N PRO A 101 -5.88 2.89 -25.32
CA PRO A 101 -4.53 3.36 -25.68
C PRO A 101 -3.91 4.24 -24.59
N VAL A 102 -2.59 4.17 -24.42
CA VAL A 102 -1.84 5.06 -23.53
C VAL A 102 -1.40 6.30 -24.31
N SER A 103 -1.80 7.49 -23.85
CA SER A 103 -1.36 8.74 -24.51
C SER A 103 0.13 8.99 -24.29
N PRO A 104 0.84 9.67 -25.22
CA PRO A 104 2.25 10.05 -25.04
C PRO A 104 2.49 10.86 -23.76
N THR A 105 1.58 11.76 -23.40
CA THR A 105 1.68 12.58 -22.18
C THR A 105 1.69 11.70 -20.93
N TYR A 106 0.76 10.74 -20.84
CA TYR A 106 0.72 9.78 -19.74
C TYR A 106 1.96 8.90 -19.70
N ALA A 107 2.46 8.43 -20.85
CA ALA A 107 3.68 7.64 -20.90
C ALA A 107 4.90 8.43 -20.38
N PHE A 108 4.98 9.72 -20.72
CA PHE A 108 6.03 10.62 -20.23
C PHE A 108 5.94 10.82 -18.71
N GLU A 109 4.74 11.09 -18.18
CA GLU A 109 4.51 11.28 -16.74
C GLU A 109 4.91 10.03 -15.93
N ILE A 110 4.50 8.83 -16.38
CA ILE A 110 4.89 7.58 -15.72
C ILE A 110 6.40 7.35 -15.80
N GLY A 111 7.01 7.65 -16.96
CA GLY A 111 8.47 7.59 -17.13
C GLY A 111 9.22 8.52 -16.17
N GLU A 112 8.73 9.74 -15.98
CA GLU A 112 9.29 10.70 -15.03
C GLU A 112 9.19 10.21 -13.58
N ILE A 113 8.02 9.70 -13.19
CA ILE A 113 7.82 9.11 -11.85
C ILE A 113 8.82 7.96 -11.61
N LEU A 114 8.96 7.05 -12.58
CA LEU A 114 9.91 5.95 -12.48
C LEU A 114 11.35 6.44 -12.38
N ALA A 115 11.75 7.40 -13.22
CA ALA A 115 13.09 7.99 -13.18
C ALA A 115 13.38 8.62 -11.81
N ARG A 116 12.41 9.36 -11.23
CA ARG A 116 12.54 9.94 -9.89
C ARG A 116 12.65 8.88 -8.79
N ILE A 117 11.95 7.76 -8.90
CA ILE A 117 12.09 6.63 -7.96
C ILE A 117 13.49 6.02 -8.07
N HIS A 118 14.00 5.85 -9.29
CA HIS A 118 15.34 5.28 -9.54
C HIS A 118 16.49 6.14 -9.01
N THR A 119 16.29 7.45 -8.85
CA THR A 119 17.31 8.37 -8.33
C THR A 119 17.26 8.52 -6.80
N LEU A 120 16.30 7.88 -6.12
CA LEU A 120 16.22 7.93 -4.66
C LEU A 120 17.44 7.27 -4.03
N ASN A 121 18.16 8.04 -3.21
CA ASN A 121 19.26 7.52 -2.41
C ASN A 121 18.74 6.96 -1.08
N VAL A 122 18.27 5.70 -1.11
CA VAL A 122 17.82 4.99 0.09
C VAL A 122 18.98 4.15 0.65
N PRO A 123 19.42 4.36 1.90
CA PRO A 123 20.45 3.53 2.50
C PRO A 123 19.90 2.12 2.78
N TRP A 124 20.60 1.10 2.28
CA TRP A 124 20.25 -0.31 2.43
C TRP A 124 21.22 -1.01 3.40
N PRO A 125 20.74 -1.93 4.26
CA PRO A 125 21.58 -2.76 5.11
C PRO A 125 22.26 -3.92 4.37
#